data_AF-A0A6V8DUM3-F1
#
_entry.id   AF-A0A6V8DUM3-F1
#
_cell.length_a   1.000
_cell.length_b   1.000
_cell.length_c   1.000
_cell.angle_alpha   90.00
_cell.angle_beta   90.00
_cell.angle_gamma   90.00
#
_symmetry.space_group_name_H-M   'P 1'
#
loop_
_entity.id
_entity.type
_entity.pdbx_description
1 polymer ?
#
loop_
_entity_poly.entity_id
_entity_poly.type
_entity_poly.pdbx_seq_one_letter_code
_entity_poly.pdbx_strand_id
1 'polypeptide(L)'
;MAGLVIMMVTLVLWRVATERTPSTVTESTPSISRIEKRRASDNIEVSCPTCSQRLSIPGGHIGRVRCPACTNSFEVGVRNNPTLEQKPSARQEPETQEIISEETHLQSSSDTDILSCPSCEQLLKVPLEKRPVMSRCPACRSEFQALRGD
;
A
#
# COMPACT_ATOMS: atom_id res chain seq x y z
N MET A 1 -16.85 54.21 -38.07
CA MET A 1 -17.19 52.76 -38.00
C MET A 1 -16.21 51.88 -38.79
N ALA A 2 -15.79 52.24 -40.01
CA ALA A 2 -14.86 51.43 -40.81
C ALA A 2 -13.48 51.19 -40.16
N GLY A 3 -12.92 52.19 -39.47
CA GLY A 3 -11.61 52.06 -38.82
C GLY A 3 -11.54 51.00 -37.72
N LEU A 4 -12.63 50.80 -36.97
CA LEU A 4 -12.69 49.78 -35.91
C LEU A 4 -12.73 48.36 -36.50
N VAL A 5 -13.42 48.18 -37.63
CA VAL A 5 -13.47 46.91 -38.36
C VAL A 5 -12.08 46.58 -38.94
N ILE A 6 -11.39 47.56 -39.53
CA ILE A 6 -10.03 47.38 -40.05
C ILE A 6 -9.07 47.02 -38.91
N MET A 7 -9.14 47.70 -37.76
CA MET A 7 -8.31 47.41 -36.59
C MET A 7 -8.51 45.97 -36.07
N MET A 8 -9.77 45.53 -35.95
CA MET A 8 -10.08 44.16 -35.51
C MET A 8 -9.56 43.11 -36.49
N VAL A 9 -9.72 43.30 -37.80
CA VAL A 9 -9.23 42.36 -38.82
C VAL A 9 -7.69 42.30 -38.81
N THR A 10 -7.01 43.44 -38.69
CA THR A 10 -5.54 43.47 -38.60
C THR A 10 -5.01 42.78 -37.34
N LEU A 11 -5.66 42.95 -36.18
CA LEU A 11 -5.28 42.28 -34.93
C LEU A 11 -5.46 40.77 -35.01
N VAL A 12 -6.53 40.28 -35.64
CA VAL A 12 -6.78 38.84 -35.83
C VAL A 12 -5.72 38.21 -36.75
N LEU A 13 -5.41 38.87 -37.87
CA LEU A 13 -4.34 38.40 -38.77
C LEU A 13 -2.97 38.42 -38.09
N TRP A 14 -2.71 39.42 -37.25
CA TRP A 14 -1.46 39.52 -36.52
C TRP A 14 -1.33 38.44 -35.43
N ARG A 15 -2.41 38.18 -34.67
CA ARG A 15 -2.51 37.06 -33.72
C ARG A 15 -2.28 35.71 -34.41
N VAL A 16 -2.89 35.48 -35.57
CA VAL A 16 -2.68 34.24 -36.35
C VAL A 16 -1.23 34.10 -36.83
N ALA A 17 -0.55 35.21 -37.12
CA ALA A 17 0.85 35.19 -37.53
C ALA A 17 1.81 35.03 -36.34
N THR A 18 1.51 35.60 -35.17
CA THR A 18 2.36 35.53 -33.96
C THR A 18 2.12 34.30 -33.10
N GLU A 19 0.93 33.68 -33.17
CA GLU A 19 0.63 32.40 -32.52
C GLU A 19 1.20 31.19 -33.30
N ARG A 20 1.78 31.41 -34.48
CA ARG A 20 2.60 30.40 -35.16
C ARG A 20 3.90 30.25 -34.38
N THR A 21 3.99 29.15 -33.66
CA THR A 21 5.19 28.66 -32.97
C THR A 21 6.44 28.92 -33.82
N PRO A 22 7.50 29.58 -33.30
CA PRO A 22 8.75 29.67 -34.00
C PRO A 22 9.26 28.26 -34.25
N SER A 23 9.38 27.89 -35.52
CA SER A 23 10.10 26.71 -35.94
C SER A 23 11.52 26.82 -35.38
N THR A 24 11.82 26.02 -34.36
CA THR A 24 13.17 25.81 -33.85
C THR A 24 14.05 25.35 -35.01
N VAL A 25 14.93 26.24 -35.46
CA VAL A 25 16.14 25.87 -36.19
C VAL A 25 17.05 25.16 -35.20
N THR A 26 17.39 23.94 -35.60
CA THR A 26 18.46 23.04 -35.16
C THR A 26 19.56 23.67 -34.30
N GLU A 27 19.54 23.36 -33.00
CA GLU A 27 20.77 23.03 -32.28
C GLU A 27 20.61 21.66 -31.63
N SER A 28 21.57 20.80 -31.91
CA SER A 28 21.67 19.40 -31.57
C SER A 28 21.79 19.18 -30.07
N THR A 29 20.73 18.63 -29.46
CA THR A 29 20.85 17.73 -28.31
C THR A 29 19.97 16.52 -28.59
N PRO A 30 20.41 15.27 -28.33
CA PRO A 30 19.56 14.12 -28.51
C PRO A 30 18.50 14.22 -27.41
N SER A 31 17.33 14.76 -27.76
CA SER A 31 16.16 14.70 -26.91
C SER A 31 15.83 13.22 -26.75
N ILE A 32 16.29 12.63 -25.64
CA ILE A 32 15.80 11.34 -25.17
C ILE A 32 14.28 11.49 -25.18
N SER A 33 13.68 10.79 -26.15
CA SER A 33 12.25 10.84 -26.37
C SER A 33 11.57 10.57 -25.03
N ARG A 34 10.51 11.32 -24.72
CA ARG A 34 9.64 11.03 -23.56
C ARG A 34 9.07 9.60 -23.59
N ILE A 35 9.29 8.87 -24.69
CA ILE A 35 8.97 7.46 -24.89
C ILE A 35 9.94 6.55 -24.13
N GLU A 36 11.23 6.89 -24.01
CA GLU A 36 12.21 6.06 -23.30
C GLU A 36 12.07 6.18 -21.77
N LYS A 37 11.71 7.37 -21.26
CA LYS A 37 11.41 7.56 -19.82
C LYS A 37 10.16 6.79 -19.36
N ARG A 38 9.29 6.36 -20.28
CA ARG A 38 8.10 5.56 -19.97
C ARG A 38 8.34 4.05 -19.98
N ARG A 39 9.51 3.56 -20.43
CA ARG A 39 9.83 2.13 -20.45
C ARG A 39 10.42 1.59 -19.14
N ALA A 40 10.63 2.44 -18.13
CA ALA A 40 11.35 2.09 -16.90
C ALA A 40 10.51 2.20 -15.61
N SER A 41 9.18 2.15 -15.68
CA SER A 41 8.40 1.74 -14.51
C SER A 41 8.24 0.23 -14.62
N ASP A 42 9.17 -0.53 -14.05
CA ASP A 42 8.96 -1.95 -13.82
C ASP A 42 7.69 -2.05 -12.97
N ASN A 43 6.53 -2.29 -13.57
CA ASN A 43 5.29 -2.53 -12.85
C ASN A 43 5.02 -4.03 -12.89
N ILE A 44 5.07 -4.69 -11.74
CA ILE A 44 4.74 -6.11 -11.62
C ILE A 44 3.21 -6.23 -11.54
N GLU A 45 2.65 -7.16 -12.31
CA GLU A 45 1.23 -7.53 -12.21
C GLU A 45 1.11 -8.73 -11.28
N VAL A 46 0.39 -8.56 -10.16
CA VAL A 46 0.17 -9.63 -9.19
C VAL A 46 -1.33 -9.88 -9.03
N SER A 47 -1.71 -11.13 -8.76
CA SER A 47 -3.10 -11.51 -8.51
C SER A 47 -3.36 -11.64 -7.01
N CYS A 48 -4.47 -11.08 -6.52
CA CYS A 48 -4.88 -11.26 -5.13
C CYS A 48 -5.33 -12.71 -4.87
N PRO A 49 -4.82 -13.38 -3.81
CA PRO A 49 -5.18 -14.79 -3.53
C PRO A 49 -6.63 -15.00 -3.09
N THR A 50 -7.33 -13.94 -2.66
CA THR A 50 -8.69 -14.06 -2.08
C THR A 50 -9.79 -13.75 -3.08
N CYS A 51 -9.54 -12.83 -4.02
CA CYS A 51 -10.56 -12.37 -4.96
C CYS A 51 -10.11 -12.43 -6.42
N SER A 52 -8.92 -13.01 -6.68
CA SER A 52 -8.30 -13.12 -8.01
C SER A 52 -8.20 -11.80 -8.80
N GLN A 53 -8.38 -10.66 -8.15
CA GLN A 53 -8.22 -9.34 -8.75
C GLN A 53 -6.77 -9.11 -9.15
N ARG A 54 -6.55 -8.60 -10.37
CA ARG A 54 -5.23 -8.19 -10.87
C ARG A 54 -4.88 -6.80 -10.34
N LEU A 55 -3.72 -6.67 -9.71
CA LEU A 55 -3.16 -5.42 -9.17
C LEU A 55 -1.83 -5.12 -9.85
N SER A 56 -1.62 -3.84 -10.18
CA SER A 56 -0.34 -3.34 -10.67
C SER A 56 0.44 -2.72 -9.51
N ILE A 57 1.63 -3.26 -9.23
CA ILE A 57 2.51 -2.84 -8.14
C ILE A 57 3.84 -2.39 -8.73
N PRO A 58 4.50 -1.35 -8.21
CA PRO A 58 5.87 -1.02 -8.61
C PRO A 58 6.82 -2.20 -8.30
N GLY A 59 7.62 -2.62 -9.26
CA GLY A 59 8.46 -3.82 -9.27
C GLY A 59 9.60 -3.85 -8.24
N GLY A 60 9.81 -2.75 -7.53
CA GLY A 60 10.70 -2.67 -6.36
C GLY A 60 9.98 -2.72 -5.01
N HIS A 61 8.65 -2.79 -4.97
CA HIS A 61 7.92 -2.83 -3.70
C HIS A 61 7.91 -4.23 -3.11
N ILE A 62 8.70 -4.43 -2.05
CA ILE A 62 8.76 -5.66 -1.28
C ILE A 62 7.98 -5.44 0.02
N GLY A 63 7.00 -6.30 0.28
CA GLY A 63 6.25 -6.27 1.54
C GLY A 63 4.74 -6.48 1.36
N ARG A 64 3.99 -6.16 2.42
CA ARG A 64 2.55 -6.40 2.52
C ARG A 64 1.75 -5.35 1.74
N VAL A 65 1.00 -5.79 0.75
CA VAL A 65 0.11 -4.95 -0.08
C VAL A 65 -1.35 -5.29 0.21
N ARG A 66 -2.21 -4.26 0.26
CA ARG A 66 -3.65 -4.41 0.54
C ARG A 66 -4.44 -4.39 -0.76
N CYS A 67 -5.31 -5.39 -0.93
CA CYS A 67 -6.20 -5.46 -2.07
C CYS A 67 -7.36 -4.44 -1.94
N PRO A 68 -7.63 -3.60 -2.95
CA PRO A 68 -8.75 -2.66 -2.91
C PRO A 68 -10.11 -3.36 -3.08
N ALA A 69 -10.15 -4.56 -3.66
CA ALA A 69 -11.40 -5.28 -3.94
C ALA A 69 -11.92 -6.08 -2.72
N CYS A 70 -11.02 -6.74 -1.98
CA CYS A 70 -11.41 -7.61 -0.86
C CYS A 70 -10.81 -7.21 0.49
N THR A 71 -10.08 -6.10 0.55
CA THR A 71 -9.44 -5.59 1.78
C THR A 71 -8.35 -6.50 2.35
N ASN A 72 -8.15 -7.71 1.81
CA ASN A 72 -7.12 -8.65 2.25
C ASN A 72 -5.71 -8.11 1.96
N SER A 73 -4.78 -8.39 2.85
CA SER A 73 -3.38 -8.03 2.72
C SER A 73 -2.52 -9.24 2.41
N PHE A 74 -1.71 -9.18 1.35
CA PHE A 74 -0.84 -10.28 0.92
C PHE A 74 0.57 -9.76 0.64
N GLU A 75 1.55 -10.65 0.65
CA GLU A 75 2.97 -10.29 0.52
C GLU A 75 3.45 -10.47 -0.92
N VAL A 76 4.22 -9.49 -1.40
CA VAL A 76 4.81 -9.49 -2.75
C VAL A 76 6.32 -9.26 -2.67
N GLY A 77 7.07 -9.95 -3.53
CA GLY A 77 8.53 -9.97 -3.52
C GLY A 77 9.09 -11.17 -2.74
N VAL A 78 9.43 -12.25 -3.44
CA VAL A 78 10.09 -13.43 -2.85
C VAL A 78 11.60 -13.21 -2.87
N ARG A 79 12.26 -13.31 -1.71
CA ARG A 79 13.69 -13.59 -1.64
C ARG A 79 13.92 -14.95 -2.31
N ASN A 80 14.57 -14.97 -3.46
CA ASN A 80 15.03 -16.22 -4.08
C ASN A 80 15.93 -16.96 -3.09
N ASN A 81 15.40 -17.98 -2.41
CA ASN A 81 16.21 -19.04 -1.83
C ASN A 81 15.51 -20.37 -2.12
N PRO A 82 15.98 -21.15 -3.11
CA PRO A 82 15.46 -22.48 -3.33
C PRO A 82 16.11 -23.40 -2.30
N THR A 83 15.31 -24.01 -1.42
CA THR A 83 15.42 -25.43 -1.04
C THR A 83 14.23 -25.80 -0.15
N LEU A 84 13.24 -26.43 -0.81
CA LEU A 84 12.56 -27.68 -0.44
C LEU A 84 12.13 -27.81 1.04
N GLU A 85 10.86 -27.60 1.34
CA GLU A 85 9.86 -28.69 1.47
C GLU A 85 10.30 -29.83 2.40
N GLN A 86 9.68 -29.91 3.59
CA GLN A 86 8.88 -31.07 4.00
C GLN A 86 8.26 -30.85 5.38
N LYS A 87 6.92 -30.79 5.40
CA LYS A 87 6.12 -31.06 6.59
C LYS A 87 5.82 -32.56 6.58
N PRO A 88 6.01 -33.29 7.69
CA PRO A 88 4.84 -33.94 8.26
C PRO A 88 4.80 -33.93 9.81
N SER A 89 3.67 -33.45 10.31
CA SER A 89 2.92 -33.91 11.49
C SER A 89 3.59 -34.90 12.46
N ALA A 90 3.83 -34.48 13.71
CA ALA A 90 3.40 -35.18 14.94
C ALA A 90 3.90 -34.46 16.21
N ARG A 91 2.95 -34.04 17.04
CA ARG A 91 2.94 -34.05 18.52
C ARG A 91 4.30 -34.10 19.26
N GLN A 92 4.64 -33.00 19.93
CA GLN A 92 5.31 -32.96 21.24
C GLN A 92 5.29 -31.50 21.77
N GLU A 93 4.47 -31.23 22.79
CA GLU A 93 4.95 -30.42 23.94
C GLU A 93 6.01 -31.26 24.68
N PRO A 94 6.89 -30.69 25.53
CA PRO A 94 7.13 -29.29 25.88
C PRO A 94 8.63 -28.93 25.72
N GLU A 95 8.99 -27.71 26.12
CA GLU A 95 10.30 -27.24 26.64
C GLU A 95 10.70 -25.89 26.05
N THR A 96 10.32 -24.87 26.82
CA THR A 96 11.07 -23.65 27.13
C THR A 96 12.47 -23.60 26.52
N GLN A 97 12.60 -22.87 25.41
CA GLN A 97 13.83 -22.19 25.07
C GLN A 97 13.49 -20.73 24.85
N GLU A 98 13.80 -19.96 25.88
CA GLU A 98 13.80 -18.51 25.88
C GLU A 98 14.68 -18.00 24.74
N ILE A 99 14.07 -17.71 23.60
CA ILE A 99 14.66 -16.84 22.59
C ILE A 99 13.91 -15.53 22.73
N ILE A 100 14.58 -14.61 23.41
CA ILE A 100 14.22 -13.20 23.57
C ILE A 100 14.18 -12.59 22.16
N SER A 101 13.06 -12.75 21.47
CA SER A 101 12.58 -11.77 20.51
C SER A 101 11.67 -10.84 21.29
N GLU A 102 12.13 -9.62 21.55
CA GLU A 102 11.29 -8.47 21.92
C GLU A 102 10.31 -8.14 20.77
N GLU A 103 9.50 -9.10 20.36
CA GLU A 103 8.18 -8.84 19.82
C GLU A 103 7.32 -8.64 21.05
N THR A 104 7.16 -7.38 21.46
CA THR A 104 6.31 -6.99 22.59
C THR A 104 4.90 -7.52 22.33
N HIS A 105 4.60 -8.70 22.85
CA HIS A 105 3.31 -9.35 22.70
C HIS A 105 2.30 -8.57 23.53
N LEU A 106 1.68 -7.58 22.91
CA LEU A 106 0.69 -6.72 23.54
C LEU A 106 -0.50 -7.59 23.96
N GLN A 107 -0.80 -7.59 25.26
CA GLN A 107 -1.91 -8.31 25.85
C GLN A 107 -2.75 -7.37 26.71
N SER A 108 -4.04 -7.66 26.80
CA SER A 108 -4.95 -6.95 27.69
C SER A 108 -6.00 -7.93 28.21
N SER A 109 -6.16 -7.98 29.53
CA SER A 109 -7.09 -8.85 30.24
C SER A 109 -8.16 -8.02 30.96
N SER A 110 -9.36 -8.60 31.09
CA SER A 110 -10.48 -8.01 31.83
C SER A 110 -11.54 -9.06 32.12
N ASP A 111 -12.27 -8.91 33.22
CA ASP A 111 -13.36 -9.79 33.67
C ASP A 111 -14.73 -9.38 33.16
N THR A 112 -14.80 -8.31 32.37
CA THR A 112 -16.03 -7.82 31.74
C THR A 112 -15.86 -7.77 30.23
N ASP A 113 -16.96 -7.54 29.49
CA ASP A 113 -16.93 -7.33 28.04
C ASP A 113 -16.11 -6.10 27.60
N ILE A 114 -15.69 -5.24 28.53
CA ILE A 114 -14.95 -4.02 28.27
C ILE A 114 -13.50 -4.19 28.69
N LEU A 115 -12.56 -3.90 27.78
CA LEU A 115 -11.11 -3.91 28.06
C LEU A 115 -10.41 -2.70 27.43
N SER A 116 -9.28 -2.31 28.00
CA SER A 116 -8.50 -1.17 27.50
C SER A 116 -7.41 -1.61 26.52
N CYS A 117 -7.19 -0.81 25.48
CA CYS A 117 -6.09 -1.02 24.56
C CYS A 117 -4.74 -0.84 25.28
N PRO A 118 -3.78 -1.78 25.19
CA PRO A 118 -2.50 -1.67 25.87
C PRO A 118 -1.57 -0.59 25.30
N SER A 119 -1.91 0.03 24.16
CA SER A 119 -1.07 1.04 23.51
C SER A 119 -1.60 2.47 23.61
N CYS A 120 -2.90 2.66 23.81
CA CYS A 120 -3.52 4.00 23.86
C CYS A 120 -4.65 4.13 24.88
N GLU A 121 -4.87 3.10 25.71
CA GLU A 121 -5.85 3.05 26.78
C GLU A 121 -7.32 3.22 26.34
N GLN A 122 -7.59 3.29 25.04
CA GLN A 122 -8.94 3.30 24.50
C GLN A 122 -9.75 2.09 24.98
N LEU A 123 -10.99 2.33 25.42
CA LEU A 123 -11.93 1.28 25.81
C LEU A 123 -12.50 0.58 24.57
N LEU A 124 -12.44 -0.75 24.56
CA LEU A 124 -12.99 -1.63 23.54
C LEU A 124 -14.01 -2.60 24.14
N LYS A 125 -14.99 -3.01 23.34
CA LYS A 125 -15.93 -4.07 23.69
C LYS A 125 -15.53 -5.38 23.00
N VAL A 126 -15.05 -6.35 23.76
CA VAL A 126 -14.73 -7.71 23.31
C VAL A 126 -15.42 -8.71 24.24
N PRO A 127 -16.45 -9.44 23.78
CA PRO A 127 -17.20 -10.39 24.60
C PRO A 127 -16.30 -11.45 25.24
N LEU A 128 -16.55 -11.80 26.51
CA LEU A 128 -15.75 -12.78 27.25
C LEU A 128 -15.76 -14.16 26.62
N GLU A 129 -16.85 -14.57 25.98
CA GLU A 129 -17.00 -15.89 25.34
C GLU A 129 -16.09 -16.04 24.12
N LYS A 130 -15.63 -14.93 23.55
CA LYS A 130 -14.72 -14.92 22.40
C LYS A 130 -13.26 -14.88 22.80
N ARG A 131 -12.94 -14.73 24.10
CA ARG A 131 -11.56 -14.66 24.56
C ARG A 131 -11.02 -16.09 24.78
N PRO A 132 -9.80 -16.42 24.32
CA PRO A 132 -8.79 -15.52 23.74
C PRO A 132 -9.03 -15.18 22.27
N VAL A 133 -8.90 -13.90 21.90
CA VAL A 133 -8.99 -13.44 20.50
C VAL A 133 -7.98 -12.33 20.20
N MET A 134 -7.45 -12.32 18.98
CA MET A 134 -6.66 -11.21 18.47
C MET A 134 -7.58 -10.03 18.12
N SER A 135 -7.36 -8.92 18.80
CA SER A 135 -8.15 -7.71 18.64
C SER A 135 -7.30 -6.57 18.10
N ARG A 136 -7.93 -5.66 17.36
CA ARG A 136 -7.29 -4.48 16.80
C ARG A 136 -7.95 -3.21 17.36
N CYS A 137 -7.15 -2.30 17.86
CA CYS A 137 -7.65 -1.04 18.38
C CYS A 137 -8.15 -0.12 17.26
N PRO A 138 -9.40 0.40 17.29
CA PRO A 138 -9.88 1.35 16.29
C PRO A 138 -9.18 2.71 16.36
N ALA A 139 -8.67 3.11 17.52
CA ALA A 139 -8.02 4.40 17.73
C ALA A 139 -6.55 4.40 17.27
N CYS A 140 -5.72 3.51 17.81
CA CYS A 140 -4.28 3.48 17.54
C CYS A 140 -3.83 2.37 16.57
N ARG A 141 -4.76 1.50 16.14
CA ARG A 141 -4.51 0.39 15.21
C ARG A 141 -3.55 -0.69 15.70
N SER A 142 -3.16 -0.69 16.98
CA SER A 142 -2.37 -1.76 17.56
C SER A 142 -3.15 -3.08 17.56
N GLU A 143 -2.43 -4.17 17.32
CA GLU A 143 -2.95 -5.53 17.37
C GLU A 143 -2.47 -6.16 18.67
N PHE A 144 -3.39 -6.75 19.44
CA PHE A 144 -3.11 -7.29 20.76
C PHE A 144 -4.06 -8.44 21.10
N GLN A 145 -3.61 -9.34 21.97
CA GLN A 145 -4.43 -10.47 22.42
C GLN A 145 -5.34 -10.04 23.58
N ALA A 146 -6.64 -10.21 23.41
CA ALA A 146 -7.63 -10.01 24.46
C ALA A 146 -7.79 -11.29 25.28
N LEU A 147 -7.43 -11.25 26.55
CA LEU A 147 -7.50 -12.38 27.48
C LEU A 147 -8.65 -12.21 28.49
N ARG A 148 -9.07 -13.31 29.11
CA ARG A 148 -9.95 -13.29 30.29
C ARG A 148 -9.10 -12.87 31.50
N GLY A 149 -9.65 -12.06 32.42
CA GLY A 149 -8.98 -11.78 33.69
C GLY A 149 -9.02 -13.00 34.61
N ASP A 150 -8.12 -13.03 35.59
CA ASP A 150 -7.95 -14.11 36.56
C ASP A 150 -8.73 -13.84 37.85
#